data_AF-A0A1V6J4Z8-F1
#
_entry.id   AF-A0A1V6J4Z8-F1
#
_cell.length_a   1.000
_cell.length_b   1.000
_cell.length_c   1.000
_cell.angle_alpha   90.00
_cell.angle_beta   90.00
_cell.angle_gamma   90.00
#
_symmetry.space_group_name_H-M   'P 1'
#
loop_
_entity.id
_entity.type
_entity.pdbx_description
1 polymer ?
#
loop_
_entity_poly.entity_id
_entity_poly.type
_entity_poly.pdbx_seq_one_letter_code
_entity_poly.pdbx_strand_id
1 'polypeptide(L)' 'MTVFLLSLGLLLLGVLGMSITIIARKNGRFPEYSVGHNRKMRERGIRCPKQEESMLLKKGTNGNCCNCRKA' A
#
# COMPACT_ATOMS: atom_id res chain seq x y z
N MET A 1 15.36 41.83 3.20
CA MET A 1 16.22 40.69 3.63
C MET A 1 15.62 39.93 4.81
N THR A 2 15.16 40.61 5.86
CA THR A 2 14.53 40.00 7.05
C THR A 2 13.32 39.10 6.74
N VAL A 3 12.40 39.58 5.90
CA VAL A 3 11.24 38.78 5.44
C VAL A 3 11.63 37.49 4.71
N PHE A 4 12.74 37.52 3.98
CA PHE A 4 13.22 36.35 3.23
C PHE A 4 13.76 35.27 4.18
N LEU A 5 14.55 35.67 5.19
CA LEU A 5 15.03 34.74 6.22
C LEU A 5 13.87 34.15 7.05
N LEU A 6 12.86 34.94 7.37
CA LEU A 6 11.66 34.49 8.07
C LEU A 6 10.88 33.45 7.24
N SER A 7 10.66 33.71 5.95
CA SER A 7 9.98 32.74 5.07
C SER A 7 10.76 31.45 4.89
N LEU A 8 12.10 31.53 4.80
CA LEU A 8 12.96 30.36 4.66
C LEU A 8 12.94 29.48 5.91
N GLY A 9 12.96 30.10 7.10
CA GLY A 9 12.81 29.39 8.37
C GLY A 9 11.47 28.66 8.50
N LEU A 10 10.37 29.30 8.08
CA LEU A 10 9.03 28.71 8.14
C LEU A 10 8.88 27.51 7.20
N LEU A 11 9.45 27.60 5.99
CA LEU A 11 9.47 26.50 5.02
C LEU A 11 10.27 25.30 5.55
N LEU A 12 11.47 25.55 6.07
CA LEU A 12 12.31 24.49 6.66
C LEU A 12 11.59 23.78 7.81
N LEU A 13 10.96 24.55 8.71
CA LEU A 13 10.22 23.98 9.84
C LEU A 13 9.02 23.14 9.36
N GLY A 14 8.31 23.59 8.32
CA GLY A 14 7.22 22.82 7.70
C GLY A 14 7.70 21.49 7.09
N VAL A 15 8.79 21.51 6.32
CA VAL A 15 9.36 20.31 5.69
C VAL A 15 9.94 19.35 6.73
N LEU A 16 10.59 19.86 7.77
CA LEU A 16 11.10 19.05 8.88
C LEU A 16 9.97 18.43 9.69
N GLY A 17 8.90 19.18 10.00
CA GLY A 17 7.73 18.65 10.69
C GLY A 17 7.06 17.52 9.91
N MET A 18 6.90 17.69 8.59
CA MET A 18 6.29 16.67 7.74
C MET A 18 7.17 15.42 7.60
N SER A 19 8.49 15.59 7.45
CA SER A 19 9.44 14.48 7.32
C SER A 19 9.61 13.69 8.62
N ILE A 20 9.69 14.36 9.77
CA ILE A 20 9.68 13.70 11.09
C ILE A 20 8.37 12.94 11.29
N THR A 21 7.23 13.46 10.85
CA THR A 21 5.94 12.75 10.97
C THR A 21 5.94 11.45 10.17
N ILE A 22 6.57 11.41 9.00
CA ILE A 22 6.65 10.19 8.18
C ILE A 22 7.58 9.15 8.83
N ILE A 23 8.72 9.58 9.38
CA ILE A 23 9.74 8.71 10.00
C ILE A 23 9.31 8.24 11.40
N ALA A 24 8.72 9.12 12.22
CA ALA A 24 8.29 8.84 13.58
C ALA A 24 6.94 8.08 13.66
N ARG A 25 6.34 7.72 12.51
CA ARG A 25 5.18 6.82 12.51
C ARG A 25 5.59 5.51 13.18
N LYS A 26 4.87 5.18 14.26
CA LYS A 26 5.08 4.14 15.28
C LYS A 26 5.42 2.71 14.80
N ASN A 27 5.47 2.45 13.50
CA ASN A 27 5.88 1.16 12.95
C ASN A 27 6.87 1.27 11.77
N GLY A 28 7.36 2.46 11.38
CA GLY A 28 8.37 2.67 10.34
C GLY A 28 8.06 2.11 8.94
N ARG A 29 6.95 1.38 8.79
CA ARG A 29 6.50 0.78 7.56
C ARG A 29 5.53 1.73 6.90
N PHE A 30 5.85 2.10 5.66
CA PHE A 30 4.88 2.67 4.75
C PHE A 30 3.64 1.76 4.73
N PRO A 31 2.43 2.33 4.75
CA PRO A 31 1.21 1.54 4.74
C PRO A 31 1.25 0.56 3.57
N GLU A 32 0.95 -0.71 3.85
CA GLU A 32 0.87 -1.77 2.85
C GLU A 32 -0.23 -1.43 1.83
N TYR A 33 0.16 -0.83 0.71
CA TYR A 33 -0.72 -0.46 -0.41
C TYR A 33 -1.06 -1.67 -1.29
N SER A 34 -0.24 -2.72 -1.23
CA SER A 34 -0.54 -3.99 -1.88
C SER A 34 -1.69 -4.69 -1.16
N VAL A 35 -2.85 -4.74 -1.82
CA VAL A 35 -4.08 -5.39 -1.35
C VAL A 35 -3.83 -6.83 -0.87
N GLY A 36 -2.93 -7.57 -1.54
CA GLY A 36 -2.63 -8.97 -1.21
C GLY A 36 -1.87 -9.17 0.11
N HIS A 37 -1.00 -8.23 0.50
CA HIS A 37 -0.16 -8.36 1.69
C HIS A 37 -0.77 -7.62 2.91
N ASN A 38 -1.72 -6.72 2.67
CA ASN A 38 -2.41 -6.02 3.73
C ASN A 38 -3.43 -6.91 4.49
N ARG A 39 -3.07 -7.34 5.70
CA ARG A 39 -3.91 -8.16 6.58
C ARG A 39 -5.26 -7.50 6.89
N LYS A 40 -5.31 -6.16 7.04
CA LYS A 40 -6.55 -5.41 7.32
C LYS A 40 -7.53 -5.45 6.14
N MET A 41 -7.03 -5.50 4.90
CA MET A 41 -7.85 -5.64 3.70
C MET A 41 -8.38 -7.06 3.57
N ARG A 42 -7.55 -8.06 3.91
CA ARG A 42 -7.94 -9.47 3.92
C ARG A 42 -9.04 -9.77 4.95
N GLU A 43 -8.98 -9.14 6.13
CA GLU A 43 -10.05 -9.21 7.15
C GLU A 43 -11.38 -8.64 6.64
N ARG A 44 -11.34 -7.65 5.74
CA ARG A 44 -12.52 -7.05 5.10
C ARG A 44 -13.00 -7.83 3.87
N GLY A 45 -12.37 -8.98 3.56
CA GLY A 45 -12.70 -9.79 2.38
C GLY A 45 -12.15 -9.26 1.06
N ILE A 46 -11.37 -8.17 1.07
CA ILE A 46 -10.78 -7.60 -0.15
C ILE A 46 -9.48 -8.36 -0.45
N ARG A 47 -9.46 -9.15 -1.52
CA ARG A 47 -8.28 -9.89 -1.98
C ARG A 47 -7.83 -9.39 -3.35
N CYS A 48 -6.56 -9.62 -3.67
CA CYS A 48 -6.06 -9.38 -5.02
C CYS A 48 -6.71 -10.39 -5.99
N PRO A 49 -7.25 -9.96 -7.15
CA PRO A 49 -7.88 -10.86 -8.13
C PRO A 49 -6.97 -12.04 -8.49
N LYS A 50 -5.67 -11.75 -8.64
CA LYS A 50 -4.62 -12.74 -8.91
C LYS A 50 -4.44 -13.81 -7.84
N GLN A 51 -4.75 -13.46 -6.60
CA GLN A 51 -4.69 -14.41 -5.50
C GLN A 51 -5.96 -15.27 -5.41
N GLU A 52 -7.11 -14.75 -5.85
CA GLU A 52 -8.36 -15.51 -5.91
C GLU A 52 -8.33 -16.52 -7.05
N GLU A 53 -7.91 -16.13 -8.25
CA GLU A 53 -7.74 -17.04 -9.39
C GLU A 53 -6.77 -18.20 -9.04
N SER A 54 -5.67 -17.91 -8.35
CA SER A 54 -4.69 -18.94 -7.96
C SER A 54 -5.18 -19.86 -6.84
N MET A 55 -6.03 -19.37 -5.92
CA MET A 55 -6.71 -20.23 -4.95
C MET A 55 -7.73 -21.17 -5.61
N LEU A 56 -8.49 -20.67 -6.58
CA LEU A 56 -9.45 -21.46 -7.35
C LEU A 56 -8.73 -22.57 -8.15
N LEU A 57 -7.59 -22.24 -8.77
CA LEU A 57 -6.76 -23.23 -9.48
C LEU A 57 -6.17 -24.30 -8.56
N LYS A 58 -5.79 -23.95 -7.31
CA LYS A 58 -5.22 -24.91 -6.34
C LYS A 58 -6.25 -25.82 -5.68
N LYS A 59 -7.51 -25.39 -5.54
CA LYS A 59 -8.56 -26.17 -4.86
C LYS A 59 -9.08 -27.35 -5.70
N GLY A 60 -8.70 -27.41 -6.98
CA GLY A 60 -8.80 -28.60 -7.82
C GLY A 60 -10.13 -29.33 -7.74
N THR A 61 -11.18 -28.85 -8.42
CA THR A 61 -12.20 -29.77 -8.92
C THR A 61 -13.05 -29.20 -10.07
N ASN A 62 -13.11 -30.02 -11.12
CA ASN A 62 -14.18 -30.27 -12.08
C ASN A 62 -14.49 -29.28 -13.21
N GLY A 63 -14.18 -29.76 -14.42
CA GLY A 63 -15.13 -29.74 -15.53
C GLY A 63 -14.84 -28.70 -16.58
N ASN A 64 -15.13 -27.43 -16.32
CA ASN A 64 -15.27 -26.45 -17.39
C ASN A 64 -14.54 -25.14 -17.06
N CYS A 65 -13.21 -25.17 -17.05
CA CYS A 65 -12.44 -23.92 -17.21
C CYS A 65 -12.33 -23.60 -18.71
N CYS A 66 -13.33 -22.91 -19.25
CA CYS A 66 -13.20 -22.25 -20.54
C CYS A 66 -12.12 -21.14 -20.40
N ASN A 67 -10.97 -21.36 -21.05
CA ASN A 67 -9.96 -20.35 -21.40
C ASN A 67 -9.38 -19.47 -20.28
N CYS A 68 -8.46 -19.97 -19.44
CA CYS A 68 -7.60 -19.10 -18.61
C CYS A 68 -6.15 -19.59 -18.45
N ARG A 69 -5.52 -20.05 -19.55
CA ARG A 69 -4.06 -19.94 -19.73
C ARG A 69 -3.71 -20.02 -21.22
N LYS A 70 -3.76 -18.87 -21.90
CA LYS A 70 -3.04 -18.66 -23.16
C LYS A 70 -2.47 -17.24 -23.16
N ALA A 71 -1.34 -17.11 -22.47
CA ALA A 71 -0.34 -16.07 -22.65
C ALA A 71 1.01 -16.73 -22.31
#